data_AF-A0A7H1PST7-F1
#
_entry.id   AF-A0A7H1PST7-F1
#
_cell.length_a   1.000
_cell.length_b   1.000
_cell.length_c   1.000
_cell.angle_alpha   90.00
_cell.angle_beta   90.00
_cell.angle_gamma   90.00
#
_symmetry.space_group_name_H-M   'P 1'
#
loop_
_entity.id
_entity.type
_entity.pdbx_description
1 polymer ?
#
loop_
_entity_poly.entity_id
_entity_poly.type
_entity_poly.pdbx_seq_one_letter_code
_entity_poly.pdbx_strand_id
1 'polypeptide(L)'
;MLIVDLMSGCGLRNGEAAAVHVNDIAADDVDRVTEQVIMSTRQYGPLKHRKAGGYRDVPLPARVRARPYTSCDNLSVGLCSPAPITIRLMKRVAPVIALGLSALLAATVPAHATGSRPLNSYGTKASYEPRQSVRSYQHAPRGYVPVFTETVSRHGSRAATSGKDGDLILGLWDQAAREGLLTSAGRRFGPDVRTLLAAMDKIGYGNLSGRGRQELRGAAARLEQRLPDLFRRIAQDSEPIDVVNSGEARAVASGNVFTDALAADDPALKPLIRPARTERDLLYFHKSAGGAAYRDYIDHDQRLAATLNSITDQPATRQAARRVLERIFTPAFVQRVADGEFSSIASDVDAAQAVYNLYAIAPAMSAEMPDGRALPMERYIAPRDAAWFGYLSDAEDFYEKGPGFADSDITYKMADVLLDDFFQQVEAKRDGTSTLGAELRFTHAEEIIPLAALMGLPGSTEAATPDRPYTYEDNTWRGASVAPMAANIQWDVFRKGDTYLVRMLYNEKETAFKQDCRPVSKGSAFYDLNELERCFGRAG
;
A
#
# COMPACT_ATOMS: atom_id res chain seq x y z
N MET A 1 -5.89 -7.95 37.79
CA MET A 1 -5.53 -6.94 36.77
C MET A 1 -4.97 -7.68 35.57
N LEU A 2 -5.74 -7.76 34.48
CA LEU A 2 -5.29 -8.34 33.22
C LEU A 2 -4.61 -7.21 32.41
N ILE A 3 -3.36 -7.40 31.99
CA ILE A 3 -2.69 -6.45 31.09
C ILE A 3 -2.94 -6.95 29.68
N VAL A 4 -3.84 -6.27 28.96
CA VAL A 4 -4.14 -6.55 27.55
C VAL A 4 -3.37 -5.55 26.70
N ASP A 5 -2.46 -6.05 25.86
CA ASP A 5 -1.74 -5.22 24.89
C ASP A 5 -2.75 -4.73 23.83
N LEU A 6 -3.13 -3.45 23.93
CA LEU A 6 -3.82 -2.72 22.87
C LEU A 6 -2.86 -2.60 21.68
N MET A 7 -2.92 -3.59 20.77
CA MET A 7 -2.34 -3.66 19.42
C MET A 7 -1.12 -4.59 19.22
N SER A 8 -1.38 -5.89 18.98
CA SER A 8 -1.35 -6.50 17.63
C SER A 8 -2.01 -7.90 17.69
N GLY A 9 -2.79 -8.28 16.67
CA GLY A 9 -3.26 -9.67 16.48
C GLY A 9 -4.48 -10.15 17.30
N CYS A 10 -5.10 -9.34 18.16
CA CYS A 10 -6.16 -9.80 19.08
C CYS A 10 -7.59 -9.38 18.68
N GLY A 11 -7.75 -8.48 17.70
CA GLY A 11 -9.06 -8.12 17.12
C GLY A 11 -10.04 -7.33 18.02
N LEU A 12 -9.63 -6.91 19.21
CA LEU A 12 -10.42 -6.11 20.14
C LEU A 12 -10.54 -4.65 19.71
N ARG A 13 -11.74 -4.07 19.84
CA ARG A 13 -11.95 -2.61 19.74
C ARG A 13 -11.60 -1.93 21.06
N ASN A 14 -11.27 -0.63 21.05
CA ASN A 14 -10.85 0.10 22.26
C ASN A 14 -11.85 0.00 23.43
N GLY A 15 -13.16 0.11 23.14
CA GLY A 15 -14.19 -0.03 24.17
C GLY A 15 -14.33 -1.48 24.69
N GLU A 16 -14.07 -2.47 23.85
CA GLU A 16 -14.07 -3.90 24.22
C GLU A 16 -12.86 -4.20 25.11
N ALA A 17 -11.67 -3.72 24.73
CA ALA A 17 -10.45 -3.87 25.51
C ALA A 17 -10.54 -3.23 26.91
N ALA A 18 -11.27 -2.12 27.04
CA ALA A 18 -11.54 -1.47 28.32
C ALA A 18 -12.52 -2.24 29.22
N ALA A 19 -13.23 -3.23 28.67
CA ALA A 19 -14.21 -4.03 29.39
C ALA A 19 -13.74 -5.46 29.70
N VAL A 20 -12.56 -5.89 29.23
CA VAL A 20 -12.06 -7.26 29.42
C VAL A 20 -11.79 -7.55 30.91
N HIS A 21 -12.31 -8.68 31.39
CA HIS A 21 -12.06 -9.20 32.73
C HIS A 21 -11.50 -10.62 32.72
N VAL A 22 -10.75 -11.03 33.76
CA VAL A 22 -10.17 -12.38 33.85
C VAL A 22 -11.23 -13.50 33.89
N ASN A 23 -12.45 -13.16 34.29
CA ASN A 23 -13.58 -14.09 34.36
C ASN A 23 -14.23 -14.34 32.98
N ASP A 24 -13.83 -13.58 31.96
CA ASP A 24 -14.36 -13.67 30.60
C ASP A 24 -13.59 -14.70 29.74
N ILE A 25 -12.51 -15.29 30.27
CA ILE A 25 -11.75 -16.34 29.61
C ILE A 25 -12.61 -17.61 29.53
N ALA A 26 -13.09 -17.94 28.34
CA ALA A 26 -13.99 -19.06 28.12
C ALA A 26 -13.26 -20.40 27.85
N ALA A 27 -11.98 -20.34 27.45
CA ALA A 27 -11.07 -21.47 27.24
C ALA A 27 -9.60 -21.00 27.32
N ASP A 28 -8.64 -21.93 27.40
CA ASP A 28 -7.20 -21.66 27.62
C ASP A 28 -6.56 -20.65 26.63
N ASP A 29 -7.19 -20.41 25.48
CA ASP A 29 -6.70 -19.51 24.43
C ASP A 29 -7.73 -18.49 23.89
N VAL A 30 -8.92 -18.40 24.51
CA VAL A 30 -10.03 -17.57 24.03
C VAL A 30 -10.64 -16.70 25.14
N ASP A 31 -10.74 -15.41 24.85
CA ASP A 31 -11.44 -14.43 25.67
C ASP A 31 -12.84 -14.13 25.09
N ARG A 32 -13.88 -14.24 25.91
CA ARG A 32 -15.29 -14.07 25.52
C ARG A 32 -15.78 -12.71 25.97
N VAL A 33 -15.68 -11.73 25.08
CA VAL A 33 -16.16 -10.38 25.34
C VAL A 33 -17.68 -10.35 25.26
N THR A 34 -18.34 -9.84 26.29
CA THR A 34 -19.81 -9.73 26.36
C THR A 34 -20.28 -8.27 26.36
N GLU A 35 -19.41 -7.33 26.73
CA GLU A 35 -19.71 -5.91 26.90
C GLU A 35 -18.57 -5.03 26.40
N GLN A 36 -18.84 -3.74 26.23
CA GLN A 36 -17.83 -2.71 25.93
C GLN A 36 -18.08 -1.48 26.80
N VAL A 37 -17.03 -0.70 27.06
CA VAL A 37 -17.19 0.66 27.59
C VAL A 37 -17.61 1.59 26.45
N ILE A 38 -18.79 2.21 26.59
CA ILE A 38 -19.29 3.19 25.62
C ILE A 38 -18.59 4.52 25.89
N MET A 39 -17.77 5.00 24.94
CA MET A 39 -16.88 6.15 25.14
C MET A 39 -17.60 7.46 25.50
N SER A 40 -18.83 7.67 25.00
CA SER A 40 -19.61 8.89 25.29
C SER A 40 -20.19 8.91 26.70
N THR A 41 -20.54 7.76 27.27
CA THR A 41 -21.17 7.65 28.60
C THR A 41 -20.22 7.14 29.68
N ARG A 42 -19.09 6.55 29.28
CA ARG A 42 -18.14 5.82 30.14
C ARG A 42 -18.79 4.70 30.97
N GLN A 43 -19.92 4.17 30.51
CA GLN A 43 -20.63 3.05 31.13
C GLN A 43 -20.47 1.79 30.30
N TYR A 44 -20.61 0.63 30.95
CA TYR A 44 -20.72 -0.65 30.28
C TYR A 44 -22.01 -0.72 29.46
N GLY A 45 -21.92 -1.32 28.28
CA GLY A 45 -23.07 -1.59 27.46
C GLY A 45 -22.82 -2.68 26.43
N PRO A 46 -23.85 -3.06 25.66
CA PRO A 46 -23.75 -4.14 24.69
C PRO A 46 -22.65 -3.89 23.65
N LEU A 47 -22.05 -4.96 23.14
CA LEU A 47 -21.10 -4.89 22.03
C LEU A 47 -21.70 -4.13 20.85
N LYS A 48 -20.88 -3.33 20.17
CA LYS A 48 -21.34 -2.48 19.07
C LYS A 48 -21.88 -3.37 17.95
N HIS A 49 -23.13 -3.11 17.54
CA HIS A 49 -23.91 -3.90 16.58
C HIS A 49 -24.41 -5.26 17.09
N ARG A 50 -24.44 -5.50 18.40
CA ARG A 50 -25.09 -6.67 19.00
C ARG A 50 -26.16 -6.27 20.02
N LYS A 51 -27.10 -7.18 20.25
CA LYS A 51 -28.11 -7.05 21.31
C LYS A 51 -27.49 -7.38 22.68
N ALA A 52 -28.12 -6.95 23.76
CA ALA A 52 -27.74 -7.32 25.12
C ALA A 52 -27.65 -8.85 25.28
N GLY A 53 -26.58 -9.34 25.91
CA GLY A 53 -26.28 -10.77 26.06
C GLY A 53 -25.56 -11.42 24.87
N GLY A 54 -25.31 -10.69 23.78
CA GLY A 54 -24.47 -11.16 22.69
C GLY A 54 -22.98 -11.13 23.06
N TYR A 55 -22.22 -12.14 22.64
CA TYR A 55 -20.79 -12.24 22.95
C TYR A 55 -19.94 -12.36 21.68
N ARG A 56 -18.65 -12.07 21.78
CA ARG A 56 -17.67 -12.32 20.72
C ARG A 56 -16.42 -12.95 21.33
N ASP A 57 -16.00 -14.06 20.75
CA ASP A 57 -14.77 -14.74 21.12
C ASP A 57 -13.59 -14.11 20.36
N VAL A 58 -12.52 -13.81 21.08
CA VAL A 58 -11.27 -13.24 20.56
C VAL A 58 -10.07 -14.05 21.05
N PRO A 59 -9.07 -14.32 20.21
CA PRO A 59 -7.88 -15.04 20.62
C PRO A 59 -7.09 -14.27 21.67
N LEU A 60 -6.61 -14.96 22.71
CA LEU A 60 -5.76 -14.34 23.73
C LEU A 60 -4.41 -13.88 23.12
N PRO A 61 -3.92 -12.69 23.50
CA PRO A 61 -2.60 -12.22 23.07
C PRO A 61 -1.51 -13.26 23.40
N ALA A 62 -0.53 -13.43 22.51
CA ALA A 62 0.55 -14.41 22.68
C ALA A 62 1.32 -14.23 24.00
N ARG A 63 1.42 -12.99 24.51
CA ARG A 63 2.04 -12.67 25.81
C ARG A 63 1.19 -13.07 27.02
N VAL A 64 -0.14 -13.09 26.89
CA VAL A 64 -1.05 -13.59 27.93
C VAL A 64 -0.99 -15.12 27.95
N ARG A 65 -0.94 -15.76 26.78
CA ARG A 65 -0.72 -17.22 26.62
C ARG A 65 0.62 -17.71 27.20
N ALA A 66 1.64 -16.85 27.26
CA ALA A 66 2.97 -17.18 27.76
C ALA A 66 3.13 -17.06 29.29
N ARG A 67 2.11 -16.58 30.02
CA ARG A 67 2.14 -16.50 31.49
C ARG A 67 1.28 -17.63 32.08
N PRO A 68 1.85 -18.59 32.83
CA PRO A 68 1.03 -19.52 33.59
C PRO A 68 0.27 -18.73 34.66
N TYR A 69 -1.05 -18.83 34.68
CA TYR A 69 -1.86 -18.39 35.80
C TYR A 69 -1.51 -19.28 37.02
N THR A 70 -0.57 -18.85 37.85
CA THR A 70 -0.46 -19.38 39.21
C THR A 70 -1.65 -18.84 39.99
N SER A 71 -2.73 -19.63 40.07
CA SER A 71 -3.76 -19.43 41.08
C SER A 71 -3.12 -19.62 42.45
N CYS A 72 -3.37 -18.68 43.36
CA CYS A 72 -3.13 -18.90 44.77
C CYS A 72 -3.89 -20.16 45.25
N ASP A 73 -3.14 -20.96 45.98
CA ASP A 73 -3.43 -22.15 46.79
C ASP A 73 -4.88 -22.54 47.15
N ASN A 74 -5.00 -23.88 47.20
CA ASN A 74 -5.87 -24.73 48.03
C ASN A 74 -7.33 -24.92 47.60
N LEU A 75 -7.60 -26.04 46.92
CA LEU A 75 -8.24 -27.21 47.54
C LEU A 75 -8.35 -28.39 46.55
N SER A 76 -7.72 -29.50 46.95
CA SER A 76 -8.13 -30.91 46.77
C SER A 76 -8.24 -31.55 45.37
N VAL A 77 -7.30 -32.48 45.15
CA VAL A 77 -7.49 -33.87 44.70
C VAL A 77 -8.06 -34.12 43.29
N GLY A 78 -7.24 -34.75 42.42
CA GLY A 78 -7.79 -35.55 41.32
C GLY A 78 -6.81 -35.88 40.19
N LEU A 79 -6.03 -36.94 40.41
CA LEU A 79 -5.24 -37.73 39.44
C LEU A 79 -5.82 -37.83 38.01
N CYS A 80 -4.99 -37.66 36.97
CA CYS A 80 -4.48 -38.78 36.15
C CYS A 80 -3.57 -38.33 34.99
N SER A 81 -2.52 -39.13 34.79
CA SER A 81 -1.46 -39.02 33.79
C SER A 81 -1.87 -39.55 32.39
N PRO A 82 -1.02 -39.38 31.36
CA PRO A 82 -1.37 -39.42 29.93
C PRO A 82 -1.07 -40.76 29.24
N ALA A 83 -1.53 -40.95 28.00
CA ALA A 83 -0.90 -41.86 27.02
C ALA A 83 -1.35 -41.57 25.56
N PRO A 84 -0.52 -41.95 24.55
CA PRO A 84 -0.39 -41.31 23.23
C PRO A 84 -0.99 -42.15 22.08
N ILE A 85 -0.93 -41.70 20.82
CA ILE A 85 -0.79 -42.57 19.63
C ILE A 85 -0.22 -41.80 18.41
N THR A 86 0.51 -42.56 17.61
CA THR A 86 1.57 -42.25 16.65
C THR A 86 1.14 -42.15 15.18
N ILE A 87 1.91 -41.34 14.45
CA ILE A 87 2.28 -41.27 13.02
C ILE A 87 1.78 -42.38 12.06
N ARG A 88 1.34 -41.99 10.85
CA ARG A 88 1.68 -42.72 9.60
C ARG A 88 1.86 -41.84 8.36
N LEU A 89 2.95 -42.10 7.66
CA LEU A 89 3.45 -41.49 6.43
C LEU A 89 3.12 -42.41 5.23
N MET A 90 2.78 -41.88 4.05
CA MET A 90 2.93 -42.62 2.78
C MET A 90 3.41 -41.71 1.62
N LYS A 91 4.50 -42.14 0.98
CA LYS A 91 5.06 -41.69 -0.30
C LYS A 91 4.69 -42.68 -1.40
N ARG A 92 4.62 -42.21 -2.67
CA ARG A 92 5.16 -42.81 -3.94
C ARG A 92 4.58 -42.00 -5.12
N VAL A 93 5.37 -41.28 -5.94
CA VAL A 93 6.23 -41.65 -7.10
C VAL A 93 5.46 -42.16 -8.34
N ALA A 94 5.73 -41.49 -9.46
CA ALA A 94 5.14 -41.57 -10.82
C ALA A 94 5.48 -42.85 -11.62
N PRO A 95 4.98 -42.98 -12.88
CA PRO A 95 5.90 -42.79 -14.00
C PRO A 95 5.33 -42.09 -15.26
N VAL A 96 6.27 -41.76 -16.15
CA VAL A 96 6.22 -41.06 -17.45
C VAL A 96 5.75 -41.97 -18.60
N ILE A 97 5.01 -41.42 -19.57
CA ILE A 97 4.99 -41.91 -20.97
C ILE A 97 5.14 -40.71 -21.91
N ALA A 98 6.13 -40.80 -22.80
CA ALA A 98 6.41 -39.89 -23.89
C ALA A 98 5.76 -40.38 -25.19
N LEU A 99 5.23 -39.46 -25.99
CA LEU A 99 5.00 -39.64 -27.43
C LEU A 99 5.04 -38.25 -28.08
N GLY A 100 5.97 -38.09 -29.02
CA GLY A 100 6.18 -36.86 -29.76
C GLY A 100 5.16 -36.68 -30.88
N LEU A 101 4.81 -35.43 -31.15
CA LEU A 101 4.30 -35.01 -32.45
C LEU A 101 4.69 -33.55 -32.69
N SER A 102 5.51 -33.34 -33.71
CA SER A 102 5.84 -32.04 -34.27
C SER A 102 4.58 -31.41 -34.88
N ALA A 103 4.18 -30.24 -34.38
CA ALA A 103 3.22 -29.37 -35.05
C ALA A 103 3.66 -27.92 -34.86
N LEU A 104 3.95 -27.25 -35.98
CA LEU A 104 4.11 -25.80 -36.02
C LEU A 104 2.85 -25.14 -35.47
N LEU A 105 2.91 -24.58 -34.27
CA LEU A 105 1.98 -23.54 -33.84
C LEU A 105 2.66 -22.19 -34.01
N ALA A 106 2.12 -21.41 -34.94
CA ALA A 106 2.34 -19.97 -35.00
C ALA A 106 2.10 -19.42 -33.59
N ALA A 107 3.14 -18.81 -33.01
CA ALA A 107 3.02 -18.06 -31.78
C ALA A 107 2.08 -16.89 -32.02
N THR A 108 0.79 -17.07 -31.74
CA THR A 108 -0.11 -15.97 -31.49
C THR A 108 0.34 -15.36 -30.17
N VAL A 109 1.22 -14.37 -30.25
CA VAL A 109 1.42 -13.39 -29.18
C VAL A 109 0.01 -12.92 -28.82
N PRO A 110 -0.47 -13.08 -27.58
CA PRO A 110 -1.69 -12.39 -27.19
C PRO A 110 -1.36 -10.91 -27.35
N ALA A 111 -1.93 -10.31 -28.40
CA ALA A 111 -1.99 -8.89 -28.55
C ALA A 111 -2.59 -8.38 -27.25
N HIS A 112 -1.74 -7.84 -26.39
CA HIS A 112 -2.19 -7.06 -25.26
C HIS A 112 -2.88 -5.88 -25.91
N ALA A 113 -4.20 -5.97 -26.00
CA ALA A 113 -5.04 -4.82 -26.24
C ALA A 113 -4.83 -3.90 -25.02
N THR A 114 -3.77 -3.10 -25.07
CA THR A 114 -3.65 -1.85 -24.33
C THR A 114 -4.66 -0.88 -24.93
N GLY A 115 -5.94 -1.24 -24.85
CA GLY A 115 -6.97 -0.23 -24.75
C GLY A 115 -6.56 0.60 -23.55
N SER A 116 -6.21 1.85 -23.79
CA SER A 116 -5.85 2.83 -22.78
C SER A 116 -7.04 3.01 -21.83
N ARG A 117 -7.23 2.06 -20.90
CA ARG A 117 -7.98 2.31 -19.68
C ARG A 117 -7.28 3.54 -19.09
N PRO A 118 -8.00 4.64 -18.81
CA PRO A 118 -7.35 5.79 -18.20
C PRO A 118 -6.86 5.33 -16.82
N LEU A 119 -5.60 4.91 -16.74
CA LEU A 119 -4.90 4.47 -15.53
C LEU A 119 -5.07 5.50 -14.41
N ASN A 120 -5.23 6.77 -14.80
CA ASN A 120 -5.50 7.91 -13.92
C ASN A 120 -6.76 7.74 -13.06
N SER A 121 -7.78 7.02 -13.52
CA SER A 121 -9.04 6.82 -12.76
C SER A 121 -8.89 5.91 -11.53
N TYR A 122 -7.71 5.32 -11.30
CA TYR A 122 -7.46 4.52 -10.10
C TYR A 122 -6.69 5.28 -9.02
N GLY A 123 -6.24 6.51 -9.29
CA GLY A 123 -5.42 7.31 -8.39
C GLY A 123 -4.24 6.51 -7.82
N THR A 124 -3.92 6.73 -6.54
CA THR A 124 -2.90 5.97 -5.80
C THR A 124 -3.23 4.48 -5.60
N LYS A 125 -4.32 3.94 -6.16
CA LYS A 125 -4.70 2.53 -6.07
C LYS A 125 -4.42 1.77 -7.38
N ALA A 126 -3.92 2.47 -8.40
CA ALA A 126 -3.44 1.86 -9.63
C ALA A 126 -2.42 0.75 -9.35
N SER A 127 -2.60 -0.41 -10.00
CA SER A 127 -1.64 -1.52 -9.91
C SER A 127 -0.30 -1.14 -10.52
N TYR A 128 0.76 -1.80 -10.07
CA TYR A 128 2.11 -1.54 -10.53
C TYR A 128 2.39 -2.23 -11.87
N GLU A 129 3.10 -1.52 -12.74
CA GLU A 129 3.85 -2.09 -13.88
C GLU A 129 5.15 -1.30 -14.06
N PRO A 130 6.28 -1.95 -14.41
CA PRO A 130 7.53 -1.24 -14.68
C PRO A 130 7.36 -0.28 -15.86
N ARG A 131 7.83 0.96 -15.72
CA ARG A 131 7.64 2.02 -16.72
C ARG A 131 8.64 1.99 -17.88
N GLN A 132 9.70 1.20 -17.77
CA GLN A 132 10.69 0.97 -18.81
C GLN A 132 11.16 -0.49 -18.75
N SER A 133 11.56 -1.04 -19.91
CA SER A 133 12.16 -2.37 -19.94
C SER A 133 13.60 -2.32 -19.43
N VAL A 134 13.97 -3.27 -18.57
CA VAL A 134 15.35 -3.43 -18.07
C VAL A 134 16.41 -3.51 -19.18
N ARG A 135 16.02 -4.03 -20.35
CA ARG A 135 16.90 -4.18 -21.52
C ARG A 135 17.20 -2.86 -22.23
N SER A 136 16.49 -1.80 -21.91
CA SER A 136 16.59 -0.49 -22.56
C SER A 136 17.26 0.58 -21.70
N TYR A 137 17.73 0.23 -20.51
CA TYR A 137 18.48 1.15 -19.67
C TYR A 137 19.83 1.50 -20.30
N GLN A 138 20.28 2.73 -20.09
CA GLN A 138 21.62 3.16 -20.51
C GLN A 138 22.68 2.33 -19.78
N HIS A 139 23.73 1.96 -20.52
CA HIS A 139 24.92 1.34 -19.96
C HIS A 139 25.75 2.38 -19.19
N ALA A 140 26.37 1.95 -18.10
CA ALA A 140 27.31 2.79 -17.37
C ALA A 140 28.46 3.25 -18.28
N PRO A 141 28.99 4.48 -18.10
CA PRO A 141 30.12 4.95 -18.88
C PRO A 141 31.35 4.03 -18.76
N ARG A 142 32.22 4.05 -19.77
CA ARG A 142 33.34 3.10 -19.87
C ARG A 142 34.25 3.12 -18.62
N GLY A 143 34.39 1.96 -17.99
CA GLY A 143 35.24 1.72 -16.82
C GLY A 143 34.53 1.91 -15.48
N TYR A 144 33.26 2.28 -15.48
CA TYR A 144 32.43 2.27 -14.27
C TYR A 144 31.82 0.89 -14.05
N VAL A 145 31.87 0.42 -12.80
CA VAL A 145 31.25 -0.84 -12.37
C VAL A 145 30.24 -0.58 -11.26
N PRO A 146 29.10 -1.29 -11.19
CA PRO A 146 28.15 -1.10 -10.10
C PRO A 146 28.77 -1.59 -8.78
N VAL A 147 28.57 -0.82 -7.71
CA VAL A 147 29.14 -1.08 -6.38
C VAL A 147 28.13 -1.05 -5.24
N PHE A 148 26.96 -0.46 -5.47
CA PHE A 148 25.89 -0.36 -4.49
C PHE A 148 24.56 -0.07 -5.20
N THR A 149 23.45 -0.49 -4.60
CA THR A 149 22.11 -0.11 -5.04
C THR A 149 21.22 0.09 -3.82
N GLU A 150 20.32 1.06 -3.89
CA GLU A 150 19.33 1.25 -2.87
C GLU A 150 17.96 1.53 -3.46
N THR A 151 16.92 1.15 -2.71
CA THR A 151 15.54 1.36 -3.11
C THR A 151 14.71 1.80 -1.92
N VAL A 152 13.75 2.68 -2.17
CA VAL A 152 12.56 2.82 -1.33
C VAL A 152 11.35 2.43 -2.14
N SER A 153 10.57 1.49 -1.63
CA SER A 153 9.37 0.95 -2.27
C SER A 153 8.16 1.14 -1.38
N ARG A 154 7.08 1.69 -1.93
CA ARG A 154 5.75 1.50 -1.37
C ARG A 154 5.45 0.00 -1.27
N HIS A 155 4.61 -0.38 -0.32
CA HIS A 155 4.01 -1.70 -0.30
C HIS A 155 3.30 -2.06 -1.63
N GLY A 156 3.24 -3.35 -1.95
CA GLY A 156 2.47 -3.85 -3.10
C GLY A 156 0.95 -3.67 -2.95
N SER A 157 0.21 -4.02 -4.00
CA SER A 157 -1.26 -4.05 -4.00
C SER A 157 -1.82 -4.77 -2.77
N ARG A 158 -2.88 -4.21 -2.18
CA ARG A 158 -3.46 -4.66 -0.91
C ARG A 158 -4.98 -4.64 -0.91
N ALA A 159 -5.59 -5.34 0.05
CA ALA A 159 -6.98 -5.11 0.40
C ALA A 159 -7.22 -3.66 0.84
N ALA A 160 -8.49 -3.22 0.75
CA ALA A 160 -8.93 -1.98 1.37
C ALA A 160 -8.55 -1.96 2.86
N THR A 161 -8.36 -0.78 3.45
CA THR A 161 -7.99 -0.66 4.87
C THR A 161 -9.11 -1.10 5.81
N SER A 162 -10.36 -1.09 5.35
CA SER A 162 -11.54 -1.60 6.06
C SER A 162 -12.67 -1.95 5.08
N GLY A 163 -13.73 -2.59 5.57
CA GLY A 163 -14.94 -2.88 4.80
C GLY A 163 -15.94 -1.72 4.69
N LYS A 164 -15.63 -0.55 5.28
CA LYS A 164 -16.57 0.56 5.50
C LYS A 164 -17.30 0.99 4.22
N ASP A 165 -16.58 1.18 3.12
CA ASP A 165 -17.18 1.63 1.85
C ASP A 165 -18.20 0.61 1.33
N GLY A 166 -17.86 -0.69 1.41
CA GLY A 166 -18.75 -1.77 1.04
C GLY A 166 -19.98 -1.86 1.94
N ASP A 167 -19.79 -1.79 3.26
CA ASP A 167 -20.88 -1.83 4.24
C ASP A 167 -21.85 -0.65 4.04
N LEU A 168 -21.30 0.55 3.78
CA LEU A 168 -22.07 1.77 3.53
C LEU A 168 -22.99 1.62 2.32
N ILE A 169 -22.44 1.24 1.16
CA ILE A 169 -23.25 1.12 -0.07
C ILE A 169 -24.19 -0.09 -0.01
N LEU A 170 -23.81 -1.16 0.67
CA LEU A 170 -24.68 -2.33 0.88
C LEU A 170 -25.86 -2.01 1.81
N GLY A 171 -25.71 -1.07 2.75
CA GLY A 171 -26.81 -0.59 3.58
C GLY A 171 -27.94 0.05 2.76
N LEU A 172 -27.58 0.92 1.81
CA LEU A 172 -28.53 1.50 0.85
C LEU A 172 -29.08 0.42 -0.10
N TRP A 173 -28.22 -0.50 -0.54
CA TRP A 173 -28.61 -1.60 -1.42
C TRP A 173 -29.65 -2.52 -0.81
N ASP A 174 -29.48 -2.91 0.46
CA ASP A 174 -30.41 -3.78 1.16
C ASP A 174 -31.79 -3.09 1.33
N GLN A 175 -31.82 -1.76 1.52
CA GLN A 175 -33.07 -1.00 1.55
C GLN A 175 -33.76 -0.98 0.18
N ALA A 176 -33.03 -0.60 -0.87
CA ALA A 176 -33.56 -0.59 -2.23
C ALA A 176 -34.03 -1.98 -2.68
N ALA A 177 -33.32 -3.04 -2.28
CA ALA A 177 -33.69 -4.43 -2.56
C ALA A 177 -35.05 -4.81 -1.95
N ARG A 178 -35.28 -4.46 -0.66
CA ARG A 178 -36.54 -4.73 0.05
C ARG A 178 -37.74 -4.06 -0.61
N GLU A 179 -37.52 -2.89 -1.19
CA GLU A 179 -38.57 -2.10 -1.85
C GLU A 179 -38.71 -2.39 -3.35
N GLY A 180 -37.89 -3.29 -3.91
CA GLY A 180 -37.90 -3.57 -5.36
C GLY A 180 -37.36 -2.43 -6.22
N LEU A 181 -36.55 -1.53 -5.65
CA LEU A 181 -36.05 -0.29 -6.28
C LEU A 181 -34.62 -0.41 -6.82
N LEU A 182 -34.16 -1.63 -7.11
CA LEU A 182 -32.88 -1.91 -7.78
C LEU A 182 -33.04 -1.93 -9.31
N THR A 183 -32.05 -1.40 -10.03
CA THR A 183 -31.95 -1.62 -11.48
C THR A 183 -31.56 -3.08 -11.80
N SER A 184 -31.53 -3.45 -13.08
CA SER A 184 -31.02 -4.75 -13.51
C SER A 184 -29.55 -4.96 -13.16
N ALA A 185 -28.71 -3.92 -13.30
CA ALA A 185 -27.32 -3.93 -12.86
C ALA A 185 -27.24 -3.92 -11.32
N GLY A 186 -28.08 -3.14 -10.65
CA GLY A 186 -28.18 -3.08 -9.19
C GLY A 186 -28.39 -4.45 -8.55
N ARG A 187 -29.25 -5.31 -9.12
CA ARG A 187 -29.44 -6.67 -8.61
C ARG A 187 -28.16 -7.53 -8.61
N ARG A 188 -27.20 -7.23 -9.49
CA ARG A 188 -25.88 -7.91 -9.53
C ARG A 188 -24.86 -7.23 -8.62
N PHE A 189 -24.96 -5.92 -8.43
CA PHE A 189 -24.04 -5.13 -7.62
C PHE A 189 -23.86 -5.67 -6.21
N GLY A 190 -24.94 -5.93 -5.49
CA GLY A 190 -24.88 -6.41 -4.09
C GLY A 190 -24.06 -7.69 -3.92
N PRO A 191 -24.39 -8.80 -4.62
CA PRO A 191 -23.60 -10.03 -4.60
C PRO A 191 -22.14 -9.86 -5.01
N ASP A 192 -21.87 -9.03 -6.03
CA ASP A 192 -20.52 -8.73 -6.50
C ASP A 192 -19.68 -8.05 -5.41
N VAL A 193 -20.23 -7.01 -4.76
CA VAL A 193 -19.57 -6.30 -3.65
C VAL A 193 -19.36 -7.22 -2.46
N ARG A 194 -20.36 -8.04 -2.08
CA ARG A 194 -20.21 -9.00 -0.98
C ARG A 194 -19.09 -10.01 -1.24
N THR A 195 -18.90 -10.43 -2.49
CA THR A 195 -17.79 -11.32 -2.87
C THR A 195 -16.45 -10.62 -2.75
N LEU A 196 -16.34 -9.37 -3.20
CA LEU A 196 -15.13 -8.56 -3.05
C LEU A 196 -14.77 -8.34 -1.56
N LEU A 197 -15.76 -8.03 -0.71
CA LEU A 197 -15.55 -7.87 0.74
C LEU A 197 -15.13 -9.18 1.40
N ALA A 198 -15.74 -10.31 1.03
CA ALA A 198 -15.34 -11.62 1.54
C ALA A 198 -13.90 -11.98 1.12
N ALA A 199 -13.49 -11.61 -0.09
CA ALA A 199 -12.11 -11.79 -0.55
C ALA A 199 -11.12 -10.94 0.26
N MET A 200 -11.46 -9.68 0.57
CA MET A 200 -10.65 -8.81 1.43
C MET A 200 -10.58 -9.33 2.86
N ASP A 201 -11.70 -9.75 3.43
CA ASP A 201 -11.78 -10.29 4.79
C ASP A 201 -10.93 -11.56 4.94
N LYS A 202 -10.97 -12.45 3.93
CA LYS A 202 -10.18 -13.69 3.91
C LYS A 202 -8.67 -13.46 4.03
N ILE A 203 -8.14 -12.41 3.41
CA ILE A 203 -6.71 -12.06 3.52
C ILE A 203 -6.42 -11.06 4.65
N GLY A 204 -7.47 -10.51 5.27
CA GLY A 204 -7.42 -9.43 6.24
C GLY A 204 -7.34 -8.05 5.58
N TYR A 205 -8.21 -7.14 6.01
CA TYR A 205 -8.18 -5.74 5.56
C TYR A 205 -6.81 -5.09 5.80
N GLY A 206 -6.33 -4.32 4.81
CA GLY A 206 -5.04 -3.66 4.81
C GLY A 206 -3.84 -4.54 4.44
N ASN A 207 -3.99 -5.87 4.41
CA ASN A 207 -2.91 -6.78 4.08
C ASN A 207 -2.64 -6.88 2.58
N LEU A 208 -1.42 -7.32 2.23
CA LEU A 208 -1.01 -7.56 0.84
C LEU A 208 -1.90 -8.61 0.16
N SER A 209 -2.36 -8.25 -1.04
CA SER A 209 -2.99 -9.15 -1.99
C SER A 209 -1.95 -10.03 -2.69
N GLY A 210 -2.42 -11.08 -3.36
CA GLY A 210 -1.64 -11.93 -4.25
C GLY A 210 -1.06 -11.14 -5.41
N ARG A 211 -1.79 -10.14 -5.95
CA ARG A 211 -1.23 -9.20 -6.93
C ARG A 211 -0.05 -8.43 -6.34
N GLY A 212 -0.19 -7.88 -5.13
CA GLY A 212 0.89 -7.13 -4.48
C GLY A 212 2.14 -7.96 -4.28
N ARG A 213 1.98 -9.25 -3.96
CA ARG A 213 3.09 -10.20 -3.88
C ARG A 213 3.75 -10.44 -5.24
N GLN A 214 2.97 -10.50 -6.32
CA GLN A 214 3.52 -10.64 -7.68
C GLN A 214 4.28 -9.38 -8.13
N GLU A 215 3.76 -8.19 -7.84
CA GLU A 215 4.42 -6.91 -8.15
C GLU A 215 5.82 -6.84 -7.51
N LEU A 216 5.91 -7.19 -6.23
CA LEU A 216 7.16 -7.17 -5.47
C LEU A 216 8.16 -8.24 -5.90
N ARG A 217 7.69 -9.48 -6.15
CA ARG A 217 8.55 -10.54 -6.73
C ARG A 217 9.11 -10.14 -8.08
N GLY A 218 8.27 -9.54 -8.93
CA GLY A 218 8.70 -9.03 -10.23
C GLY A 218 9.73 -7.92 -10.12
N ALA A 219 9.57 -7.01 -9.15
CA ALA A 219 10.53 -5.94 -8.90
C ALA A 219 11.88 -6.48 -8.40
N ALA A 220 11.88 -7.48 -7.50
CA ALA A 220 13.09 -8.16 -7.04
C ALA A 220 13.84 -8.85 -8.20
N ALA A 221 13.15 -9.65 -9.00
CA ALA A 221 13.75 -10.31 -10.16
C ALA A 221 14.35 -9.31 -11.16
N ARG A 222 13.69 -8.16 -11.38
CA ARG A 222 14.19 -7.11 -12.28
C ARG A 222 15.38 -6.33 -11.70
N LEU A 223 15.47 -6.20 -10.37
CA LEU A 223 16.64 -5.62 -9.71
C LEU A 223 17.90 -6.45 -10.00
N GLU A 224 17.82 -7.78 -9.85
CA GLU A 224 18.95 -8.68 -10.14
C GLU A 224 19.29 -8.72 -11.63
N GLN A 225 18.27 -8.77 -12.50
CA GLN A 225 18.47 -8.71 -13.96
C GLN A 225 19.14 -7.39 -14.40
N ARG A 226 18.89 -6.30 -13.69
CA ARG A 226 19.45 -4.98 -13.99
C ARG A 226 20.91 -4.87 -13.57
N LEU A 227 21.31 -5.48 -12.46
CA LEU A 227 22.64 -5.34 -11.86
C LEU A 227 23.31 -6.70 -11.59
N PRO A 228 23.44 -7.60 -12.59
CA PRO A 228 23.92 -8.96 -12.35
C PRO A 228 25.37 -8.99 -11.85
N ASP A 229 26.21 -8.04 -12.27
CA ASP A 229 27.60 -7.94 -11.79
C ASP A 229 27.68 -7.46 -10.34
N LEU A 230 26.73 -6.63 -9.88
CA LEU A 230 26.65 -6.21 -8.48
C LEU A 230 26.29 -7.39 -7.60
N PHE A 231 25.19 -8.11 -7.89
CA PHE A 231 24.75 -9.22 -7.05
C PHE A 231 25.76 -10.38 -7.02
N ARG A 232 26.46 -10.63 -8.13
CA ARG A 232 27.59 -11.56 -8.14
C ARG A 232 28.71 -11.12 -7.19
N ARG A 233 29.06 -9.84 -7.18
CA ARG A 233 30.06 -9.28 -6.26
C ARG A 233 29.59 -9.37 -4.82
N ILE A 234 28.33 -9.00 -4.54
CA ILE A 234 27.72 -9.11 -3.22
C ILE A 234 27.91 -10.53 -2.67
N ALA A 235 27.57 -11.55 -3.48
CA ALA A 235 27.75 -12.95 -3.13
C ALA A 235 29.23 -13.34 -2.92
N GLN A 236 30.14 -12.89 -3.80
CA GLN A 236 31.57 -13.22 -3.74
C GLN A 236 32.29 -12.59 -2.55
N ASP A 237 32.01 -11.31 -2.30
CA ASP A 237 32.68 -10.50 -1.29
C ASP A 237 31.94 -10.56 0.07
N SER A 238 30.83 -11.30 0.15
CA SER A 238 29.95 -11.39 1.31
C SER A 238 29.44 -10.03 1.79
N GLU A 239 29.13 -9.13 0.84
CA GLU A 239 28.57 -7.82 1.17
C GLU A 239 27.14 -7.99 1.73
N PRO A 240 26.79 -7.35 2.84
CA PRO A 240 25.46 -7.47 3.42
C PRO A 240 24.40 -6.70 2.61
N ILE A 241 23.18 -7.22 2.65
CA ILE A 241 21.97 -6.55 2.13
C ILE A 241 21.09 -6.20 3.34
N ASP A 242 20.85 -4.91 3.53
CA ASP A 242 20.02 -4.41 4.62
C ASP A 242 18.56 -4.23 4.15
N VAL A 243 17.63 -4.50 5.07
CA VAL A 243 16.20 -4.45 4.83
C VAL A 243 15.56 -3.58 5.89
N VAL A 244 14.86 -2.53 5.47
CA VAL A 244 14.27 -1.54 6.37
C VAL A 244 12.80 -1.39 6.07
N ASN A 245 11.98 -1.23 7.09
CA ASN A 245 10.56 -0.99 6.91
C ASN A 245 9.99 -0.04 7.96
N SER A 246 8.80 0.48 7.69
CA SER A 246 8.06 1.38 8.59
C SER A 246 7.46 0.69 9.83
N GLY A 247 7.53 -0.65 9.93
CA GLY A 247 6.88 -1.45 10.96
C GLY A 247 5.39 -1.74 10.69
N GLU A 248 4.78 -1.11 9.68
CA GLU A 248 3.42 -1.43 9.27
C GLU A 248 3.37 -2.81 8.61
N ALA A 249 2.40 -3.66 8.99
CA ALA A 249 2.35 -5.06 8.57
C ALA A 249 2.48 -5.27 7.05
N ARG A 250 1.85 -4.39 6.24
CA ARG A 250 1.93 -4.43 4.77
C ARG A 250 3.31 -4.07 4.21
N ALA A 251 4.04 -3.17 4.87
CA ALA A 251 5.41 -2.80 4.49
C ALA A 251 6.40 -3.89 4.90
N VAL A 252 6.27 -4.42 6.12
CA VAL A 252 7.03 -5.59 6.60
C VAL A 252 6.84 -6.78 5.65
N ALA A 253 5.59 -7.12 5.34
CA ALA A 253 5.28 -8.22 4.41
C ALA A 253 5.82 -7.95 3.00
N SER A 254 5.92 -6.68 2.59
CA SER A 254 6.47 -6.34 1.28
C SER A 254 7.96 -6.59 1.22
N GLY A 255 8.69 -6.18 2.26
CA GLY A 255 10.12 -6.45 2.41
C GLY A 255 10.41 -7.94 2.38
N ASN A 256 9.69 -8.72 3.20
CA ASN A 256 9.85 -10.18 3.24
C ASN A 256 9.61 -10.83 1.87
N VAL A 257 8.55 -10.45 1.16
CA VAL A 257 8.25 -11.00 -0.17
C VAL A 257 9.35 -10.66 -1.18
N PHE A 258 9.87 -9.44 -1.13
CA PHE A 258 10.93 -8.98 -2.03
C PHE A 258 12.23 -9.74 -1.76
N THR A 259 12.63 -9.87 -0.50
CA THR A 259 13.88 -10.55 -0.10
C THR A 259 13.80 -12.07 -0.28
N ASP A 260 12.62 -12.66 -0.04
CA ASP A 260 12.38 -14.08 -0.34
C ASP A 260 12.53 -14.36 -1.84
N ALA A 261 12.13 -13.41 -2.69
CA ALA A 261 12.28 -13.52 -4.14
C ALA A 261 13.76 -13.44 -4.56
N LEU A 262 14.51 -12.45 -4.04
CA LEU A 262 15.96 -12.35 -4.26
C LEU A 262 16.67 -13.65 -3.85
N ALA A 263 16.39 -14.15 -2.64
CA ALA A 263 17.01 -15.38 -2.15
C ALA A 263 16.59 -16.65 -2.90
N ALA A 264 15.43 -16.63 -3.58
CA ALA A 264 14.98 -17.75 -4.40
C ALA A 264 15.65 -17.74 -5.79
N ASP A 265 15.85 -16.55 -6.37
CA ASP A 265 16.49 -16.37 -7.66
C ASP A 265 18.03 -16.53 -7.57
N ASP A 266 18.66 -16.00 -6.50
CA ASP A 266 20.06 -16.25 -6.13
C ASP A 266 20.20 -16.72 -4.67
N PRO A 267 20.25 -18.04 -4.42
CA PRO A 267 20.41 -18.60 -3.08
C PRO A 267 21.68 -18.17 -2.33
N ALA A 268 22.72 -17.68 -3.03
CA ALA A 268 23.94 -17.19 -2.39
C ALA A 268 23.71 -15.89 -1.62
N LEU A 269 22.66 -15.13 -1.94
CA LEU A 269 22.30 -13.89 -1.25
C LEU A 269 21.59 -14.15 0.09
N LYS A 270 20.97 -15.32 0.27
CA LYS A 270 20.20 -15.65 1.48
C LYS A 270 20.94 -15.40 2.81
N PRO A 271 22.21 -15.83 3.01
CA PRO A 271 22.94 -15.53 4.24
C PRO A 271 23.36 -14.06 4.37
N LEU A 272 23.29 -13.28 3.29
CA LEU A 272 23.72 -11.87 3.23
C LEU A 272 22.58 -10.89 3.52
N ILE A 273 21.33 -11.32 3.33
CA ILE A 273 20.15 -10.56 3.71
C ILE A 273 20.05 -10.51 5.23
N ARG A 274 20.30 -9.34 5.81
CA ARG A 274 20.24 -9.13 7.25
C ARG A 274 18.79 -9.14 7.76
N PRO A 275 18.58 -9.43 9.06
CA PRO A 275 17.27 -9.28 9.68
C PRO A 275 16.72 -7.87 9.46
N ALA A 276 15.44 -7.78 9.05
CA ALA A 276 14.83 -6.50 8.76
C ALA A 276 14.76 -5.60 10.01
N ARG A 277 15.16 -4.33 9.86
CA ARG A 277 15.04 -3.30 10.88
C ARG A 277 13.80 -2.42 10.65
N THR A 278 13.23 -1.93 11.74
CA THR A 278 12.08 -1.02 11.70
C THR A 278 12.54 0.39 12.02
N GLU A 279 12.37 1.31 11.07
CA GLU A 279 12.82 2.71 11.18
C GLU A 279 11.63 3.64 10.92
N ARG A 280 10.85 3.93 11.97
CA ARG A 280 9.61 4.72 11.82
C ARG A 280 9.88 6.18 11.53
N ASP A 281 10.93 6.74 12.09
CA ASP A 281 11.29 8.14 11.84
C ASP A 281 11.77 8.35 10.41
N LEU A 282 12.33 7.32 9.77
CA LEU A 282 12.78 7.32 8.38
C LEU A 282 11.68 6.97 7.37
N LEU A 283 10.86 5.96 7.68
CA LEU A 283 9.92 5.34 6.71
C LEU A 283 8.44 5.50 7.09
N TYR A 284 8.15 6.30 8.11
CA TYR A 284 6.80 6.65 8.54
C TYR A 284 6.74 8.10 9.07
N PHE A 285 7.56 8.98 8.49
CA PHE A 285 7.84 10.32 9.03
C PHE A 285 6.59 11.18 9.19
N HIS A 286 5.57 11.00 8.36
CA HIS A 286 4.30 11.74 8.46
C HIS A 286 3.58 11.52 9.80
N LYS A 287 3.85 10.40 10.48
CA LYS A 287 3.31 10.06 11.81
C LYS A 287 4.36 10.00 12.91
N SER A 288 5.63 10.27 12.60
CA SER A 288 6.70 10.35 13.59
C SER A 288 6.78 11.73 14.24
N ALA A 289 7.72 11.93 15.16
CA ALA A 289 7.96 13.25 15.73
C ALA A 289 8.28 14.32 14.66
N GLY A 290 9.04 13.95 13.62
CA GLY A 290 9.40 14.86 12.52
C GLY A 290 8.22 15.38 11.70
N GLY A 291 7.13 14.63 11.61
CA GLY A 291 5.91 15.03 10.90
C GLY A 291 4.92 15.88 11.72
N ALA A 292 5.31 16.44 12.87
CA ALA A 292 4.37 17.17 13.74
C ALA A 292 3.73 18.38 13.04
N ALA A 293 4.52 19.21 12.35
CA ALA A 293 4.01 20.37 11.62
C ALA A 293 3.12 19.97 10.43
N TYR A 294 3.46 18.87 9.76
CA TYR A 294 2.61 18.28 8.72
C TYR A 294 1.24 17.86 9.28
N ARG A 295 1.20 17.16 10.42
CA ARG A 295 -0.09 16.75 11.02
C ARG A 295 -0.92 17.94 11.45
N ASP A 296 -0.29 18.98 12.01
CA ASP A 296 -0.97 20.23 12.34
C ASP A 296 -1.58 20.90 11.11
N TYR A 297 -0.85 20.92 9.98
CA TYR A 297 -1.38 21.38 8.69
C TYR A 297 -2.60 20.58 8.24
N ILE A 298 -2.54 19.24 8.28
CA ILE A 298 -3.67 18.38 7.89
C ILE A 298 -4.89 18.63 8.80
N ASP A 299 -4.68 18.76 10.10
CA ASP A 299 -5.77 18.82 11.08
C ASP A 299 -6.39 20.23 11.20
N HIS A 300 -5.61 21.30 10.95
CA HIS A 300 -6.00 22.66 11.34
C HIS A 300 -5.92 23.72 10.23
N ASP A 301 -5.28 23.44 9.08
CA ASP A 301 -5.11 24.44 8.04
C ASP A 301 -6.45 24.76 7.35
N GLN A 302 -6.91 26.00 7.53
CA GLN A 302 -8.19 26.47 7.00
C GLN A 302 -8.17 26.63 5.47
N ARG A 303 -7.00 26.91 4.89
CA ARG A 303 -6.84 27.06 3.44
C ARG A 303 -6.94 25.69 2.76
N LEU A 304 -6.31 24.66 3.33
CA LEU A 304 -6.46 23.27 2.90
C LEU A 304 -7.93 22.85 2.93
N ALA A 305 -8.58 23.01 4.08
CA ALA A 305 -9.98 22.65 4.26
C ALA A 305 -10.91 23.37 3.26
N ALA A 306 -10.75 24.69 3.10
CA ALA A 306 -11.55 25.48 2.16
C ALA A 306 -11.28 25.08 0.70
N THR A 307 -10.02 24.81 0.34
CA THR A 307 -9.64 24.40 -1.02
C THR A 307 -10.24 23.05 -1.37
N LEU A 308 -10.05 22.03 -0.52
CA LEU A 308 -10.62 20.70 -0.74
C LEU A 308 -12.14 20.73 -0.75
N ASN A 309 -12.78 21.52 0.11
CA ASN A 309 -14.23 21.70 0.08
C ASN A 309 -14.70 22.33 -1.23
N SER A 310 -14.00 23.36 -1.75
CA SER A 310 -14.34 23.99 -3.02
C SER A 310 -14.22 23.05 -4.23
N ILE A 311 -13.31 22.07 -4.14
CA ILE A 311 -13.11 21.05 -5.18
C ILE A 311 -14.15 19.94 -5.07
N THR A 312 -14.46 19.49 -3.86
CA THR A 312 -15.37 18.35 -3.65
C THR A 312 -16.84 18.75 -3.71
N ASP A 313 -17.23 19.90 -3.15
CA ASP A 313 -18.62 20.38 -3.11
C ASP A 313 -19.00 21.18 -4.37
N GLN A 314 -18.87 20.53 -5.53
CA GLN A 314 -19.26 21.09 -6.82
C GLN A 314 -20.58 20.51 -7.33
N PRO A 315 -21.37 21.27 -8.11
CA PRO A 315 -22.51 20.73 -8.83
C PRO A 315 -22.14 19.52 -9.71
N ALA A 316 -20.93 19.53 -10.29
CA ALA A 316 -20.40 18.41 -11.06
C ALA A 316 -20.26 17.12 -10.22
N THR A 317 -19.87 17.22 -8.94
CA THR A 317 -19.78 16.08 -8.01
C THR A 317 -21.15 15.49 -7.74
N ARG A 318 -22.16 16.31 -7.42
CA ARG A 318 -23.54 15.84 -7.22
C ARG A 318 -24.10 15.17 -8.47
N GLN A 319 -23.83 15.74 -9.65
CA GLN A 319 -24.24 15.16 -10.93
C GLN A 319 -23.55 13.81 -11.19
N ALA A 320 -22.25 13.71 -10.93
CA ALA A 320 -21.51 12.45 -11.04
C ALA A 320 -22.06 11.40 -10.06
N ALA A 321 -22.30 11.79 -8.80
CA ALA A 321 -22.86 10.92 -7.78
C ALA A 321 -24.23 10.36 -8.21
N ARG A 322 -25.14 11.23 -8.67
CA ARG A 322 -26.43 10.81 -9.20
C ARG A 322 -26.30 9.78 -10.33
N ARG A 323 -25.42 10.02 -11.30
CA ARG A 323 -25.20 9.09 -12.44
C ARG A 323 -24.63 7.74 -12.00
N VAL A 324 -23.75 7.72 -11.00
CA VAL A 324 -23.23 6.47 -10.41
C VAL A 324 -24.35 5.71 -9.72
N LEU A 325 -25.12 6.39 -8.86
CA LEU A 325 -26.19 5.76 -8.10
C LEU A 325 -27.34 5.27 -8.99
N GLU A 326 -27.70 6.00 -10.06
CA GLU A 326 -28.75 5.60 -11.02
C GLU A 326 -28.37 4.36 -11.85
N ARG A 327 -27.11 3.92 -11.84
CA ARG A 327 -26.73 2.61 -12.39
C ARG A 327 -27.14 1.46 -11.47
N ILE A 328 -27.22 1.69 -10.17
CA ILE A 328 -27.49 0.66 -9.15
C ILE A 328 -28.95 0.73 -8.69
N PHE A 329 -29.47 1.93 -8.48
CA PHE A 329 -30.80 2.20 -7.94
C PHE A 329 -31.72 2.84 -8.98
N THR A 330 -33.03 2.66 -8.83
CA THR A 330 -34.01 3.39 -9.64
C THR A 330 -33.92 4.90 -9.36
N PRO A 331 -34.26 5.78 -10.33
CA PRO A 331 -34.23 7.22 -10.13
C PRO A 331 -35.03 7.71 -8.91
N ALA A 332 -36.15 7.04 -8.60
CA ALA A 332 -36.96 7.36 -7.42
C ALA A 332 -36.21 7.12 -6.10
N PHE A 333 -35.45 6.03 -6.00
CA PHE A 333 -34.63 5.76 -4.82
C PHE A 333 -33.44 6.71 -4.72
N VAL A 334 -32.78 7.02 -5.86
CA VAL A 334 -31.67 7.98 -5.88
C VAL A 334 -32.13 9.37 -5.42
N GLN A 335 -33.34 9.80 -5.82
CA GLN A 335 -33.90 11.05 -5.36
C GLN A 335 -34.07 11.08 -3.83
N ARG A 336 -34.58 10.00 -3.23
CA ARG A 336 -34.71 9.88 -1.76
C ARG A 336 -33.37 9.93 -1.03
N VAL A 337 -32.33 9.31 -1.60
CA VAL A 337 -30.95 9.42 -1.08
C VAL A 337 -30.47 10.87 -1.14
N ALA A 338 -30.67 11.55 -2.28
CA ALA A 338 -30.28 12.95 -2.46
C ALA A 338 -31.06 13.92 -1.56
N ASP A 339 -32.33 13.62 -1.29
CA ASP A 339 -33.20 14.38 -0.37
C ASP A 339 -32.85 14.14 1.12
N GLY A 340 -31.89 13.24 1.40
CA GLY A 340 -31.35 13.02 2.74
C GLY A 340 -32.13 12.01 3.58
N GLU A 341 -33.08 11.26 3.01
CA GLU A 341 -33.87 10.26 3.73
C GLU A 341 -32.99 9.19 4.40
N PHE A 342 -31.83 8.89 3.81
CA PHE A 342 -30.87 7.90 4.30
C PHE A 342 -29.58 8.51 4.85
N SER A 343 -29.61 9.77 5.28
CA SER A 343 -28.43 10.49 5.81
C SER A 343 -27.76 9.81 7.02
N SER A 344 -28.47 8.95 7.75
CA SER A 344 -27.89 8.12 8.82
C SER A 344 -27.02 6.96 8.30
N ILE A 345 -27.15 6.61 7.01
CA ILE A 345 -26.33 5.63 6.31
C ILE A 345 -25.23 6.35 5.51
N ALA A 346 -25.64 7.24 4.59
CA ALA A 346 -24.74 7.97 3.69
C ALA A 346 -25.46 9.13 2.99
N SER A 347 -24.71 10.16 2.60
CA SER A 347 -25.15 11.07 1.55
C SER A 347 -25.05 10.42 0.16
N ASP A 348 -25.64 11.04 -0.86
CA ASP A 348 -25.51 10.60 -2.26
C ASP A 348 -24.04 10.62 -2.74
N VAL A 349 -23.28 11.64 -2.35
CA VAL A 349 -21.84 11.75 -2.67
C VAL A 349 -21.04 10.66 -1.95
N ASP A 350 -21.27 10.44 -0.65
CA ASP A 350 -20.57 9.38 0.10
C ASP A 350 -20.85 8.00 -0.50
N ALA A 351 -22.11 7.74 -0.88
CA ALA A 351 -22.50 6.48 -1.51
C ALA A 351 -21.81 6.28 -2.86
N ALA A 352 -21.75 7.32 -3.70
CA ALA A 352 -21.06 7.25 -4.98
C ALA A 352 -19.54 7.12 -4.83
N GLN A 353 -18.95 7.82 -3.85
CA GLN A 353 -17.53 7.70 -3.50
C GLN A 353 -17.20 6.28 -3.02
N ALA A 354 -18.07 5.65 -2.24
CA ALA A 354 -17.91 4.25 -1.84
C ALA A 354 -17.90 3.29 -3.04
N VAL A 355 -18.78 3.50 -4.03
CA VAL A 355 -18.76 2.73 -5.29
C VAL A 355 -17.44 2.94 -6.04
N TYR A 356 -16.95 4.18 -6.11
CA TYR A 356 -15.65 4.47 -6.71
C TYR A 356 -14.49 3.81 -5.97
N ASN A 357 -14.47 3.83 -4.63
CA ASN A 357 -13.41 3.22 -3.84
C ASN A 357 -13.34 1.70 -4.08
N LEU A 358 -14.50 1.04 -4.18
CA LEU A 358 -14.60 -0.37 -4.56
C LEU A 358 -14.12 -0.61 -6.00
N TYR A 359 -14.47 0.28 -6.94
CA TYR A 359 -13.94 0.26 -8.31
C TYR A 359 -12.42 0.38 -8.34
N ALA A 360 -11.85 1.28 -7.54
CA ALA A 360 -10.43 1.57 -7.55
C ALA A 360 -9.57 0.47 -6.91
N ILE A 361 -10.09 -0.22 -5.91
CA ILE A 361 -9.38 -1.30 -5.22
C ILE A 361 -9.57 -2.68 -5.88
N ALA A 362 -10.64 -2.88 -6.67
CA ALA A 362 -10.93 -4.17 -7.29
C ALA A 362 -9.76 -4.78 -8.10
N PRO A 363 -8.95 -4.01 -8.87
CA PRO A 363 -7.77 -4.55 -9.55
C PRO A 363 -6.74 -5.16 -8.60
N ALA A 364 -6.53 -4.55 -7.42
CA ALA A 364 -5.61 -5.05 -6.40
C ALA A 364 -6.01 -6.44 -5.89
N MET A 365 -7.31 -6.75 -5.88
CA MET A 365 -7.86 -8.01 -5.37
C MET A 365 -8.00 -9.11 -6.42
N SER A 366 -7.47 -8.93 -7.63
CA SER A 366 -7.71 -9.87 -8.74
C SER A 366 -7.30 -11.32 -8.43
N ALA A 367 -6.24 -11.52 -7.64
CA ALA A 367 -5.75 -12.85 -7.29
C ALA A 367 -6.64 -13.57 -6.26
N GLU A 368 -7.41 -12.82 -5.48
CA GLU A 368 -8.31 -13.35 -4.45
C GLU A 368 -9.71 -13.65 -4.97
N MET A 369 -10.06 -13.13 -6.15
CA MET A 369 -11.36 -13.38 -6.77
C MET A 369 -11.44 -14.81 -7.33
N PRO A 370 -12.63 -15.43 -7.36
CA PRO A 370 -12.81 -16.84 -7.74
C PRO A 370 -12.26 -17.23 -9.12
N ASP A 371 -12.26 -16.31 -10.08
CA ASP A 371 -11.79 -16.52 -11.45
C ASP A 371 -10.37 -15.97 -11.69
N GLY A 372 -9.69 -15.50 -10.64
CA GLY A 372 -8.38 -14.87 -10.73
C GLY A 372 -8.39 -13.54 -11.50
N ARG A 373 -9.56 -12.90 -11.65
CA ARG A 373 -9.72 -11.63 -12.37
C ARG A 373 -10.34 -10.58 -11.46
N ALA A 374 -10.00 -9.32 -11.73
CA ALA A 374 -10.61 -8.21 -11.01
C ALA A 374 -12.13 -8.18 -11.22
N LEU A 375 -12.87 -7.83 -10.17
CA LEU A 375 -14.30 -7.61 -10.27
C LEU A 375 -14.56 -6.49 -11.33
N PRO A 376 -15.41 -6.73 -12.35
CA PRO A 376 -15.63 -5.79 -13.46
C PRO A 376 -16.54 -4.62 -13.04
N MET A 377 -15.99 -3.74 -12.22
CA MET A 377 -16.68 -2.61 -11.61
C MET A 377 -17.11 -1.54 -12.62
N GLU A 378 -16.57 -1.53 -13.85
CA GLU A 378 -17.02 -0.67 -14.95
C GLU A 378 -18.51 -0.85 -15.32
N ARG A 379 -19.13 -1.97 -14.89
CA ARG A 379 -20.57 -2.18 -14.98
C ARG A 379 -21.36 -1.17 -14.15
N TYR A 380 -20.80 -0.71 -13.03
CA TYR A 380 -21.50 0.07 -12.02
C TYR A 380 -21.08 1.55 -12.00
N ILE A 381 -19.93 1.88 -12.58
CA ILE A 381 -19.45 3.26 -12.70
C ILE A 381 -18.94 3.51 -14.12
N ALA A 382 -19.37 4.62 -14.73
CA ALA A 382 -18.91 4.98 -16.07
C ALA A 382 -17.46 5.50 -16.00
N PRO A 383 -16.63 5.32 -17.05
CA PRO A 383 -15.27 5.86 -17.07
C PRO A 383 -15.18 7.36 -16.75
N ARG A 384 -16.13 8.18 -17.22
CA ARG A 384 -16.19 9.62 -16.92
C ARG A 384 -16.40 9.91 -15.42
N ASP A 385 -17.24 9.11 -14.77
CA ASP A 385 -17.61 9.32 -13.37
C ASP A 385 -16.50 8.76 -12.47
N ALA A 386 -15.87 7.63 -12.85
CA ALA A 386 -14.66 7.15 -12.22
C ALA A 386 -13.49 8.13 -12.36
N ALA A 387 -13.34 8.79 -13.51
CA ALA A 387 -12.33 9.83 -13.69
C ALA A 387 -12.59 11.05 -12.80
N TRP A 388 -13.85 11.45 -12.60
CA TRP A 388 -14.21 12.54 -11.68
C TRP A 388 -13.85 12.22 -10.23
N PHE A 389 -14.28 11.07 -9.70
CA PHE A 389 -13.92 10.66 -8.34
C PHE A 389 -12.42 10.35 -8.19
N GLY A 390 -11.76 9.91 -9.27
CA GLY A 390 -10.30 9.84 -9.34
C GLY A 390 -9.62 11.20 -9.20
N TYR A 391 -10.13 12.22 -9.89
CA TYR A 391 -9.68 13.60 -9.71
C TYR A 391 -9.87 14.09 -8.28
N LEU A 392 -11.03 13.85 -7.65
CA LEU A 392 -11.26 14.25 -6.26
C LEU A 392 -10.26 13.57 -5.30
N SER A 393 -10.03 12.27 -5.45
CA SER A 393 -9.02 11.55 -4.65
C SER A 393 -7.61 12.04 -4.91
N ASP A 394 -7.28 12.40 -6.16
CA ASP A 394 -5.97 12.92 -6.50
C ASP A 394 -5.78 14.36 -5.99
N ALA A 395 -6.84 15.18 -5.96
CA ALA A 395 -6.78 16.53 -5.40
C ALA A 395 -6.48 16.51 -3.90
N GLU A 396 -7.10 15.59 -3.15
CA GLU A 396 -6.78 15.33 -1.74
C GLU A 396 -5.30 14.94 -1.57
N ASP A 397 -4.83 13.89 -2.27
CA ASP A 397 -3.42 13.46 -2.17
C ASP A 397 -2.44 14.57 -2.63
N PHE A 398 -2.80 15.39 -3.62
CA PHE A 398 -1.99 16.51 -4.11
C PHE A 398 -1.79 17.61 -3.06
N TYR A 399 -2.88 18.06 -2.41
CA TYR A 399 -2.83 19.14 -1.42
C TYR A 399 -2.38 18.68 -0.03
N GLU A 400 -2.58 17.41 0.29
CA GLU A 400 -2.15 16.87 1.57
C GLU A 400 -0.71 16.39 1.55
N LYS A 401 -0.23 15.77 0.46
CA LYS A 401 1.05 15.02 0.44
C LYS A 401 1.96 15.41 -0.71
N GLY A 402 1.40 15.92 -1.80
CA GLY A 402 2.08 16.29 -3.03
C GLY A 402 2.65 17.70 -3.02
N PRO A 403 2.88 18.30 -4.21
CA PRO A 403 3.38 19.66 -4.35
C PRO A 403 2.52 20.73 -3.66
N GLY A 404 1.21 20.47 -3.49
CA GLY A 404 0.31 21.32 -2.73
C GLY A 404 0.31 22.78 -3.17
N PHE A 405 0.40 23.69 -2.21
CA PHE A 405 0.38 25.13 -2.44
C PHE A 405 1.76 25.69 -2.80
N ALA A 406 1.85 26.51 -3.84
CA ALA A 406 3.12 27.02 -4.38
C ALA A 406 3.97 27.85 -3.40
N ASP A 407 3.38 28.36 -2.34
CA ASP A 407 4.01 29.14 -1.28
C ASP A 407 4.37 28.31 -0.03
N SER A 408 4.27 26.97 -0.10
CA SER A 408 4.52 26.09 1.04
C SER A 408 5.22 24.78 0.64
N ASP A 409 6.16 24.34 1.48
CA ASP A 409 6.82 23.03 1.39
C ASP A 409 6.33 22.03 2.45
N ILE A 410 5.33 22.40 3.26
CA ILE A 410 4.94 21.66 4.48
C ILE A 410 4.55 20.20 4.22
N THR A 411 3.98 19.92 3.06
CA THR A 411 3.48 18.59 2.67
C THR A 411 4.61 17.62 2.31
N TYR A 412 5.77 18.14 1.90
CA TYR A 412 6.87 17.30 1.39
C TYR A 412 8.23 17.50 2.05
N LYS A 413 8.46 18.60 2.76
CA LYS A 413 9.72 18.87 3.47
C LYS A 413 10.13 17.77 4.44
N MET A 414 9.15 17.16 5.11
CA MET A 414 9.42 16.06 6.05
C MET A 414 10.11 14.84 5.40
N ALA A 415 10.07 14.71 4.07
CA ALA A 415 10.79 13.66 3.35
C ALA A 415 12.32 13.88 3.29
N ASP A 416 12.84 15.04 3.74
CA ASP A 416 14.28 15.30 3.80
C ASP A 416 15.02 14.21 4.60
N VAL A 417 14.42 13.68 5.68
CA VAL A 417 15.05 12.59 6.46
C VAL A 417 15.33 11.35 5.63
N LEU A 418 14.48 11.06 4.64
CA LEU A 418 14.66 9.92 3.75
C LEU A 418 15.61 10.26 2.60
N LEU A 419 15.57 11.49 2.08
CA LEU A 419 16.54 11.93 1.07
C LEU A 419 17.95 12.00 1.64
N ASP A 420 18.11 12.45 2.88
CA ASP A 420 19.38 12.47 3.62
C ASP A 420 19.94 11.06 3.80
N ASP A 421 19.09 10.09 4.15
CA ASP A 421 19.51 8.70 4.28
C ASP A 421 19.96 8.11 2.92
N PHE A 422 19.32 8.47 1.80
CA PHE A 422 19.83 8.09 0.46
C PHE A 422 21.27 8.60 0.24
N PHE A 423 21.54 9.88 0.50
CA PHE A 423 22.89 10.41 0.37
C PHE A 423 23.87 9.74 1.34
N GLN A 424 23.50 9.58 2.60
CA GLN A 424 24.34 8.96 3.63
C GLN A 424 24.74 7.52 3.26
N GLN A 425 23.86 6.71 2.66
CA GLN A 425 24.24 5.37 2.22
C GLN A 425 25.27 5.38 1.10
N VAL A 426 25.09 6.25 0.10
CA VAL A 426 26.06 6.37 -1.01
C VAL A 426 27.39 6.93 -0.52
N GLU A 427 27.38 7.94 0.34
CA GLU A 427 28.56 8.53 0.97
C GLU A 427 29.30 7.49 1.82
N ALA A 428 28.60 6.70 2.63
CA ALA A 428 29.21 5.65 3.43
C ALA A 428 29.87 4.56 2.56
N LYS A 429 29.29 4.23 1.40
CA LYS A 429 29.95 3.36 0.40
C LYS A 429 31.16 4.03 -0.22
N ARG A 430 31.07 5.32 -0.58
CA ARG A 430 32.20 6.11 -1.15
C ARG A 430 33.39 6.11 -0.20
N ASP A 431 33.13 6.42 1.06
CA ASP A 431 34.13 6.69 2.10
C ASP A 431 34.65 5.39 2.75
N GLY A 432 34.07 4.24 2.38
CA GLY A 432 34.47 2.93 2.89
C GLY A 432 34.08 2.69 4.36
N THR A 433 33.15 3.48 4.89
CA THR A 433 32.61 3.33 6.26
C THR A 433 31.44 2.34 6.30
N SER A 434 30.87 1.98 5.14
CA SER A 434 29.89 0.90 4.98
C SER A 434 30.37 -0.14 3.97
N THR A 435 30.12 -1.41 4.27
CA THR A 435 30.35 -2.55 3.38
C THR A 435 29.09 -3.01 2.65
N LEU A 436 27.95 -2.31 2.81
CA LEU A 436 26.67 -2.73 2.23
C LEU A 436 26.76 -2.89 0.72
N GLY A 437 26.14 -3.97 0.23
CA GLY A 437 25.91 -4.23 -1.18
C GLY A 437 24.59 -3.61 -1.66
N ALA A 438 23.57 -3.64 -0.78
CA ALA A 438 22.29 -2.98 -1.04
C ALA A 438 21.54 -2.54 0.22
N GLU A 439 20.73 -1.49 0.09
CA GLU A 439 19.80 -0.99 1.12
C GLU A 439 18.36 -1.02 0.57
N LEU A 440 17.50 -1.88 1.13
CA LEU A 440 16.14 -2.12 0.64
C LEU A 440 15.08 -1.61 1.63
N ARG A 441 14.43 -0.49 1.32
CA ARG A 441 13.45 0.19 2.20
C ARG A 441 12.00 -0.02 1.74
N PHE A 442 11.09 -0.30 2.68
CA PHE A 442 9.67 -0.56 2.40
C PHE A 442 8.72 0.32 3.22
N THR A 443 7.83 1.04 2.54
CA THR A 443 7.05 2.16 3.11
C THR A 443 5.67 2.33 2.43
N HIS A 444 5.11 3.55 2.38
CA HIS A 444 3.76 3.87 1.92
C HIS A 444 3.74 4.96 0.84
N ALA A 445 2.53 5.29 0.37
CA ALA A 445 2.37 6.40 -0.58
C ALA A 445 2.69 7.73 0.11
N GLU A 446 2.38 7.82 1.40
CA GLU A 446 2.64 8.95 2.30
C GLU A 446 4.14 9.28 2.44
N GLU A 447 5.04 8.40 2.01
CA GLU A 447 6.48 8.67 1.93
C GLU A 447 6.96 8.86 0.48
N ILE A 448 6.43 8.08 -0.48
CA ILE A 448 6.82 8.18 -1.89
C ILE A 448 6.37 9.50 -2.53
N ILE A 449 5.15 9.96 -2.28
CA ILE A 449 4.61 11.20 -2.84
C ILE A 449 5.44 12.42 -2.41
N PRO A 450 5.67 12.65 -1.10
CA PRO A 450 6.47 13.79 -0.68
C PRO A 450 7.94 13.68 -1.11
N LEU A 451 8.55 12.48 -1.10
CA LEU A 451 9.91 12.31 -1.63
C LEU A 451 9.98 12.68 -3.12
N ALA A 452 8.98 12.28 -3.92
CA ALA A 452 8.91 12.63 -5.33
C ALA A 452 8.76 14.14 -5.57
N ALA A 453 7.98 14.84 -4.73
CA ALA A 453 7.85 16.29 -4.79
C ALA A 453 9.16 17.00 -4.38
N LEU A 454 9.77 16.58 -3.26
CA LEU A 454 11.04 17.11 -2.77
C LEU A 454 12.18 16.97 -3.79
N MET A 455 12.21 15.84 -4.51
CA MET A 455 13.19 15.55 -5.55
C MET A 455 12.85 16.16 -6.91
N GLY A 456 11.70 16.81 -7.07
CA GLY A 456 11.24 17.37 -8.35
C GLY A 456 11.07 16.32 -9.44
N LEU A 457 10.55 15.14 -9.11
CA LEU A 457 10.37 14.03 -10.06
C LEU A 457 9.20 14.28 -11.02
N PRO A 458 9.18 13.63 -12.21
CA PRO A 458 8.12 13.82 -13.19
C PRO A 458 6.72 13.64 -12.61
N GLY A 459 5.84 14.61 -12.87
CA GLY A 459 4.49 14.68 -12.32
C GLY A 459 4.39 15.39 -10.96
N SER A 460 5.51 15.67 -10.28
CA SER A 460 5.55 16.32 -8.96
C SER A 460 6.32 17.65 -8.96
N THR A 461 6.35 18.35 -10.10
CA THR A 461 7.12 19.59 -10.30
C THR A 461 6.28 20.87 -10.23
N GLU A 462 4.95 20.75 -10.19
CA GLU A 462 4.02 21.88 -10.33
C GLU A 462 3.12 21.97 -9.10
N ALA A 463 3.37 22.96 -8.25
CA ALA A 463 2.48 23.33 -7.14
C ALA A 463 1.34 24.25 -7.63
N ALA A 464 0.22 24.27 -6.91
CA ALA A 464 -0.95 25.07 -7.25
C ALA A 464 -0.83 26.51 -6.69
N THR A 465 -1.21 27.48 -7.51
CA THR A 465 -1.30 28.90 -7.10
C THR A 465 -2.76 29.28 -6.80
N PRO A 466 -3.02 30.39 -6.08
CA PRO A 466 -4.40 30.82 -5.81
C PRO A 466 -5.27 31.03 -7.06
N ASP A 467 -4.66 31.46 -8.16
CA ASP A 467 -5.33 31.70 -9.45
C ASP A 467 -5.42 30.44 -10.34
N ARG A 468 -4.64 29.40 -10.04
CA ARG A 468 -4.60 28.13 -10.78
C ARG A 468 -4.65 26.95 -9.80
N PRO A 469 -5.84 26.64 -9.26
CA PRO A 469 -6.01 25.48 -8.39
C PRO A 469 -5.75 24.19 -9.16
N TYR A 470 -5.44 23.11 -8.44
CA TYR A 470 -5.15 21.83 -9.04
C TYR A 470 -6.32 21.29 -9.86
N THR A 471 -6.10 21.10 -11.16
CA THR A 471 -7.01 20.36 -12.04
C THR A 471 -6.25 19.34 -12.87
N TYR A 472 -6.97 18.35 -13.40
CA TYR A 472 -6.40 17.44 -14.38
C TYR A 472 -6.07 18.12 -15.73
N GLU A 473 -6.66 19.27 -16.05
CA GLU A 473 -6.44 19.91 -17.35
C GLU A 473 -5.07 20.60 -17.44
N ASP A 474 -4.62 21.18 -16.33
CA ASP A 474 -3.49 22.11 -16.33
C ASP A 474 -2.36 21.75 -15.36
N ASN A 475 -2.49 20.64 -14.62
CA ASN A 475 -1.45 20.08 -13.77
C ASN A 475 -1.17 18.62 -14.15
N THR A 476 0.10 18.25 -14.22
CA THR A 476 0.53 16.90 -14.63
C THR A 476 0.48 15.84 -13.53
N TRP A 477 0.27 16.23 -12.27
CA TRP A 477 0.27 15.31 -11.12
C TRP A 477 -0.90 14.33 -11.19
N ARG A 478 -0.61 13.03 -11.09
CA ARG A 478 -1.60 11.94 -11.00
C ARG A 478 -1.13 10.90 -9.99
N GLY A 479 -1.99 10.50 -9.06
CA GLY A 479 -1.65 9.48 -8.07
C GLY A 479 -1.23 8.15 -8.71
N ALA A 480 -1.86 7.80 -9.84
CA ALA A 480 -1.59 6.57 -10.59
C ALA A 480 -0.21 6.52 -11.27
N SER A 481 0.45 7.67 -11.48
CA SER A 481 1.81 7.73 -12.01
C SER A 481 2.85 8.04 -10.94
N VAL A 482 2.49 8.88 -9.96
CA VAL A 482 3.40 9.31 -8.89
C VAL A 482 3.57 8.20 -7.86
N ALA A 483 2.47 7.64 -7.35
CA ALA A 483 2.53 6.60 -6.33
C ALA A 483 1.49 5.50 -6.60
N PRO A 484 1.59 4.74 -7.71
CA PRO A 484 0.86 3.48 -7.86
C PRO A 484 1.22 2.50 -6.73
N MET A 485 0.50 1.39 -6.61
CA MET A 485 0.92 0.28 -5.74
C MET A 485 2.36 -0.13 -6.12
N ALA A 486 3.17 -0.58 -5.15
CA ALA A 486 4.60 -0.90 -5.34
C ALA A 486 5.47 0.19 -6.00
N ALA A 487 5.01 1.46 -6.01
CA ALA A 487 5.82 2.58 -6.50
C ALA A 487 7.18 2.61 -5.80
N ASN A 488 8.24 2.91 -6.55
CA ASN A 488 9.60 2.80 -6.03
C ASN A 488 10.53 3.85 -6.65
N ILE A 489 11.50 4.30 -5.85
CA ILE A 489 12.62 5.14 -6.26
C ILE A 489 13.90 4.38 -5.93
N GLN A 490 14.76 4.20 -6.93
CA GLN A 490 15.96 3.36 -6.83
C GLN A 490 17.19 4.13 -7.30
N TRP A 491 18.29 4.06 -6.57
CA TRP A 491 19.58 4.61 -6.98
C TRP A 491 20.58 3.48 -7.18
N ASP A 492 21.17 3.43 -8.37
CA ASP A 492 22.24 2.51 -8.71
C ASP A 492 23.56 3.30 -8.73
N VAL A 493 24.54 2.85 -7.94
CA VAL A 493 25.82 3.53 -7.76
C VAL A 493 26.93 2.78 -8.47
N PHE A 494 27.73 3.51 -9.23
CA PHE A 494 28.82 2.99 -10.03
C PHE A 494 30.14 3.68 -9.69
N ARG A 495 31.24 2.95 -9.68
CA ARG A 495 32.56 3.46 -9.31
C ARG A 495 33.59 3.29 -10.43
N LYS A 496 34.48 4.28 -10.55
CA LYS A 496 35.73 4.21 -11.32
C LYS A 496 36.82 5.01 -10.62
N GLY A 497 37.84 4.33 -10.08
CA GLY A 497 38.82 4.99 -9.22
C GLY A 497 38.12 5.59 -8.00
N ASP A 498 38.27 6.91 -7.80
CA ASP A 498 37.63 7.65 -6.71
C ASP A 498 36.36 8.40 -7.14
N THR A 499 35.92 8.21 -8.39
CA THR A 499 34.71 8.84 -8.92
C THR A 499 33.50 7.91 -8.80
N TYR A 500 32.38 8.45 -8.33
CA TYR A 500 31.12 7.74 -8.14
C TYR A 500 30.02 8.39 -8.99
N LEU A 501 29.31 7.57 -9.74
CA LEU A 501 28.13 7.98 -10.51
C LEU A 501 26.89 7.33 -9.94
N VAL A 502 25.78 8.07 -9.98
CA VAL A 502 24.47 7.59 -9.58
C VAL A 502 23.52 7.66 -10.78
N ARG A 503 22.73 6.59 -10.95
CA ARG A 503 21.57 6.56 -11.84
C ARG A 503 20.31 6.36 -11.02
N MET A 504 19.29 7.19 -11.24
CA MET A 504 17.98 7.04 -10.62
C MET A 504 16.98 6.33 -11.54
N LEU A 505 16.22 5.40 -10.96
CA LEU A 505 14.99 4.88 -11.53
C LEU A 505 13.80 5.30 -10.68
N TYR A 506 12.74 5.78 -11.33
CA TYR A 506 11.45 6.04 -10.69
C TYR A 506 10.38 5.17 -11.34
N ASN A 507 9.77 4.29 -10.56
CA ASN A 507 8.88 3.23 -11.03
C ASN A 507 9.53 2.40 -12.16
N GLU A 508 10.81 2.06 -11.96
CA GLU A 508 11.65 1.34 -12.94
C GLU A 508 11.71 2.03 -14.32
N LYS A 509 11.79 3.37 -14.33
CA LYS A 509 12.16 4.14 -15.52
C LYS A 509 13.33 5.06 -15.18
N GLU A 510 14.36 5.05 -16.02
CA GLU A 510 15.47 6.00 -15.96
C GLU A 510 14.92 7.42 -15.97
N THR A 511 15.18 8.11 -14.87
CA THR A 511 14.61 9.43 -14.60
C THR A 511 15.75 10.36 -14.24
N ALA A 512 15.80 11.50 -14.93
CA ALA A 512 16.74 12.56 -14.59
C ALA A 512 16.47 13.06 -13.17
N PHE A 513 17.52 13.45 -12.46
CA PHE A 513 17.39 14.24 -11.24
C PHE A 513 16.83 15.64 -11.57
N LYS A 514 16.47 16.42 -10.54
CA LYS A 514 15.93 17.77 -10.71
C LYS A 514 16.81 18.64 -11.61
N GLN A 515 16.21 19.63 -12.27
CA GLN A 515 16.85 20.39 -13.37
C GLN A 515 18.18 21.07 -13.01
N ASP A 516 18.39 21.40 -11.73
CA ASP A 516 19.63 22.01 -11.25
C ASP A 516 20.84 21.05 -11.21
N CYS A 517 20.59 19.75 -11.35
CA CYS A 517 21.60 18.71 -11.41
C CYS A 517 22.06 18.48 -12.85
N ARG A 518 23.37 18.35 -13.05
CA ARG A 518 24.00 18.20 -14.36
C ARG A 518 24.41 16.74 -14.59
N PRO A 519 23.89 16.07 -15.63
CA PRO A 519 24.36 14.73 -15.96
C PRO A 519 25.80 14.79 -16.50
N VAL A 520 26.53 13.67 -16.44
CA VAL A 520 27.92 13.59 -16.93
C VAL A 520 28.07 13.93 -18.42
N SER A 521 26.98 13.85 -19.18
CA SER A 521 26.87 14.37 -20.55
C SER A 521 25.39 14.60 -20.91
N LYS A 522 25.12 15.40 -21.94
CA LYS A 522 23.75 15.69 -22.40
C LYS A 522 23.01 14.38 -22.73
N GLY A 523 21.87 14.16 -22.07
CA GLY A 523 21.04 12.96 -22.27
C GLY A 523 21.47 11.72 -21.47
N SER A 524 22.55 11.81 -20.68
CA SER A 524 22.98 10.73 -19.79
C SER A 524 22.02 10.56 -18.60
N ALA A 525 21.75 9.30 -18.22
CA ALA A 525 21.04 8.96 -16.99
C ALA A 525 21.95 8.98 -15.74
N PHE A 526 23.26 9.16 -15.92
CA PHE A 526 24.29 9.14 -14.87
C PHE A 526 24.72 10.54 -14.45
N TYR A 527 24.85 10.74 -13.15
CA TYR A 527 25.24 11.99 -12.48
C TYR A 527 26.40 11.71 -11.54
N ASP A 528 27.35 12.63 -11.44
CA ASP A 528 28.42 12.56 -10.45
C ASP A 528 27.85 12.74 -9.04
N LEU A 529 28.30 11.95 -8.06
CA LEU A 529 27.79 12.05 -6.69
C LEU A 529 28.02 13.45 -6.10
N ASN A 530 29.18 14.06 -6.33
CA ASN A 530 29.48 15.41 -5.81
C ASN A 530 28.58 16.47 -6.48
N GLU A 531 28.19 16.23 -7.74
CA GLU A 531 27.23 17.08 -8.44
C GLU A 531 25.82 16.93 -7.85
N LEU A 532 25.43 15.72 -7.44
CA LEU A 532 24.17 15.49 -6.74
C LEU A 532 24.18 16.16 -5.36
N GLU A 533 25.24 15.99 -4.58
CA GLU A 533 25.43 16.69 -3.29
C GLU A 533 25.31 18.20 -3.49
N ARG A 534 25.99 18.77 -4.50
CA ARG A 534 25.90 20.20 -4.83
C ARG A 534 24.47 20.63 -5.18
N CYS A 535 23.80 19.96 -6.13
CA CYS A 535 22.49 20.41 -6.59
C CYS A 535 21.40 20.20 -5.54
N PHE A 536 21.56 19.24 -4.62
CA PHE A 536 20.66 19.04 -3.48
C PHE A 536 21.06 19.83 -2.22
N GLY A 537 22.11 20.66 -2.29
CA GLY A 537 22.52 21.50 -1.15
C GLY A 537 23.12 20.71 0.02
N ARG A 538 23.74 19.57 -0.28
CA ARG A 538 24.34 18.60 0.64
C ARG A 538 25.87 18.51 0.49
N ALA A 539 26.48 19.47 -0.21
CA ALA A 539 27.93 19.58 -0.24
C ALA A 539 28.46 19.98 1.16
N GLY A 540 29.21 19.07 1.80
CA GLY A 540 29.90 19.30 3.07
C GLY A 540 31.09 20.23 2.95
#